data_AF-A0A1S3XC97-F1
#
_entry.id   AF-A0A1S3XC97-F1
#
_cell.length_a   1.000
_cell.length_b   1.000
_cell.length_c   1.000
_cell.angle_alpha   90.00
_cell.angle_beta   90.00
_cell.angle_gamma   90.00
#
_symmetry.space_group_name_H-M   'P 1'
#
loop_
_entity.id
_entity.type
_entity.pdbx_description
1 polymer ?
#
loop_
_entity_poly.entity_id
_entity_poly.type
_entity_poly.pdbx_seq_one_letter_code
_entity_poly.pdbx_strand_id
1 'polypeptide(L)'
;MDLCFFCMKLVFSQAGVVAAVTFVILIAVCLWLCKRLQKREEKKAKQKFFKRNGGLLLRQRIPFSEESSGGSLLKLFFKEELEKATDNFNESRILGKGGASTVYKGMLSDGSILAVKKSNKMDEDQIEQFINEILILSQINHRYIVK
;
A
#
# COMPACT_ATOMS: atom_id res chain seq x y z
N MET A 1 -59.74 -35.36 10.74
CA MET A 1 -58.73 -35.30 9.66
C MET A 1 -57.90 -34.01 9.71
N ASP A 2 -58.36 -32.99 10.43
CA ASP A 2 -57.78 -31.65 10.45
C ASP A 2 -56.47 -31.52 11.26
N LEU A 3 -56.29 -32.33 12.31
CA LEU A 3 -55.07 -32.34 13.13
C LEU A 3 -53.84 -32.85 12.34
N CYS A 4 -54.04 -33.82 11.46
CA CYS A 4 -52.99 -34.38 10.61
C CYS A 4 -52.59 -33.38 9.50
N PHE A 5 -53.57 -32.66 8.95
CA PHE A 5 -53.36 -31.63 7.93
C PHE A 5 -52.62 -30.40 8.49
N PHE A 6 -52.94 -30.00 9.73
CA PHE A 6 -52.25 -28.91 10.43
C PHE A 6 -50.80 -29.28 10.78
N CYS A 7 -50.57 -30.50 11.26
CA CYS A 7 -49.24 -31.01 11.58
C CYS A 7 -48.34 -31.09 10.34
N MET A 8 -48.86 -31.59 9.20
CA MET A 8 -48.12 -31.61 7.94
C MET A 8 -47.72 -30.20 7.48
N LYS A 9 -48.65 -29.22 7.51
CA LYS A 9 -48.33 -27.83 7.13
C LYS A 9 -47.27 -27.19 8.04
N LEU A 10 -47.30 -27.50 9.34
CA LEU A 10 -46.29 -27.02 10.30
C LEU A 10 -44.91 -27.59 9.99
N VAL A 11 -44.82 -28.89 9.70
CA VAL A 11 -43.56 -29.58 9.37
C VAL A 11 -42.97 -29.06 8.05
N PHE A 12 -43.79 -28.89 7.00
CA PHE A 12 -43.31 -28.31 5.73
C PHE A 12 -42.87 -26.85 5.89
N SER A 13 -43.53 -26.08 6.76
CA SER A 13 -43.16 -24.69 7.05
C SER A 13 -41.81 -24.57 7.77
N GLN A 14 -41.52 -25.43 8.76
CA GLN A 14 -40.24 -25.42 9.48
C GLN A 14 -39.08 -25.88 8.58
N ALA A 15 -39.30 -26.88 7.72
CA ALA A 15 -38.28 -27.34 6.78
C ALA A 15 -37.85 -26.25 5.79
N GLY A 16 -38.78 -25.41 5.31
CA GLY A 16 -38.49 -24.29 4.42
C GLY A 16 -37.61 -23.21 5.06
N VAL A 17 -37.85 -22.89 6.34
CA VAL A 17 -37.05 -21.90 7.08
C VAL A 17 -35.62 -22.38 7.28
N VAL A 18 -35.42 -23.64 7.65
CA VAL A 18 -34.08 -24.22 7.83
C VAL A 18 -33.31 -24.23 6.50
N ALA A 19 -33.95 -24.58 5.38
CA ALA A 19 -33.34 -24.54 4.07
C ALA A 19 -32.94 -23.10 3.65
N ALA A 20 -33.81 -22.12 3.91
CA ALA A 20 -33.50 -20.72 3.61
C ALA A 20 -32.33 -20.18 4.45
N VAL A 21 -32.32 -20.44 5.76
CA VAL A 21 -31.26 -19.98 6.66
C VAL A 21 -29.91 -20.60 6.30
N THR A 22 -29.88 -21.91 6.01
CA THR A 22 -28.64 -22.59 5.57
C THR A 22 -28.13 -22.03 4.25
N PHE A 23 -29.00 -21.77 3.28
CA PHE A 23 -28.62 -21.13 2.00
C PHE A 23 -28.05 -19.73 2.20
N VAL A 24 -28.66 -18.89 3.05
CA VAL A 24 -28.16 -17.55 3.37
C VAL A 24 -26.78 -17.62 4.03
N ILE A 25 -26.59 -18.54 4.98
CA ILE A 25 -25.28 -18.76 5.64
C ILE A 25 -24.24 -19.20 4.61
N LEU A 26 -24.57 -20.13 3.71
CA LEU A 26 -23.67 -20.58 2.65
C LEU A 26 -23.26 -19.43 1.73
N ILE A 27 -24.20 -18.57 1.31
CA ILE A 27 -23.88 -17.38 0.52
C ILE A 27 -22.96 -16.44 1.30
N ALA A 28 -23.27 -16.15 2.56
CA ALA A 28 -22.46 -15.26 3.38
C ALA A 28 -21.02 -15.77 3.55
N VAL A 29 -20.85 -17.08 3.80
CA VAL A 29 -19.55 -17.74 3.89
C VAL A 29 -18.81 -17.68 2.54
N CYS A 30 -19.48 -17.99 1.43
CA CYS A 30 -18.89 -17.89 0.10
C CYS A 30 -18.39 -16.47 -0.20
N LEU A 31 -19.21 -15.44 0.06
CA LEU A 31 -18.82 -14.03 -0.13
C LEU A 31 -17.63 -13.64 0.75
N TRP A 32 -17.62 -14.08 2.02
CA TRP A 32 -16.51 -13.83 2.93
C TRP A 32 -15.21 -14.49 2.45
N LEU A 33 -15.28 -15.75 2.00
CA LEU A 33 -14.13 -16.48 1.43
C LEU A 33 -13.61 -15.81 0.16
N CYS A 34 -14.48 -15.44 -0.78
CA CYS A 34 -14.09 -14.72 -2.01
C CYS A 34 -13.37 -13.41 -1.68
N LYS A 35 -13.92 -12.58 -0.78
CA LYS A 35 -13.28 -11.34 -0.35
C LYS A 35 -11.94 -11.59 0.36
N ARG A 36 -11.85 -12.66 1.16
CA ARG A 36 -10.61 -13.04 1.85
C ARG A 36 -9.54 -13.48 0.86
N LEU A 37 -9.89 -14.23 -0.18
CA LEU A 37 -8.96 -14.62 -1.24
C LEU A 37 -8.47 -13.42 -2.04
N GLN A 38 -9.36 -12.51 -2.44
CA GLN A 38 -8.99 -11.27 -3.13
C GLN A 38 -8.00 -10.44 -2.31
N LYS A 39 -8.28 -10.20 -1.02
CA LYS A 39 -7.36 -9.48 -0.13
C LYS A 39 -6.01 -10.18 0.04
N ARG A 40 -5.95 -11.52 -0.07
CA ARG A 40 -4.68 -12.26 0.00
C ARG A 40 -3.83 -12.03 -1.25
N GLU A 41 -4.44 -12.05 -2.42
CA GLU A 41 -3.74 -11.79 -3.68
C GLU A 41 -3.19 -10.36 -3.74
N GLU A 42 -3.95 -9.37 -3.29
CA GLU A 42 -3.46 -7.99 -3.15
C GLU A 42 -2.25 -7.88 -2.21
N LYS A 43 -2.30 -8.54 -1.04
CA LYS A 43 -1.19 -8.56 -0.09
C LYS A 43 0.05 -9.24 -0.67
N LYS A 44 -0.13 -10.36 -1.38
CA LYS A 44 0.97 -11.06 -2.07
C LYS A 44 1.58 -10.19 -3.16
N ALA A 45 0.76 -9.50 -3.95
CA ALA A 45 1.23 -8.60 -4.99
C ALA A 45 2.04 -7.44 -4.38
N LYS A 46 1.51 -6.78 -3.34
CA LYS A 46 2.23 -5.72 -2.59
C LYS A 46 3.56 -6.22 -2.04
N GLN A 47 3.58 -7.42 -1.45
CA GLN A 47 4.81 -8.01 -0.91
C GLN A 47 5.81 -8.36 -2.02
N LYS A 48 5.35 -8.81 -3.19
CA LYS A 48 6.19 -9.08 -4.36
C LYS A 48 6.85 -7.80 -4.87
N PHE A 49 6.10 -6.70 -4.97
CA PHE A 49 6.66 -5.39 -5.32
C PHE A 49 7.63 -4.89 -4.26
N PHE A 50 7.31 -5.04 -2.97
CA PHE A 50 8.20 -4.65 -1.88
C PHE A 50 9.55 -5.39 -1.94
N LYS A 51 9.52 -6.71 -2.20
CA LYS A 51 10.76 -7.49 -2.38
C LYS A 51 11.52 -7.08 -3.63
N ARG A 52 10.83 -6.93 -4.76
CA ARG A 52 11.45 -6.57 -6.05
C ARG A 52 12.09 -5.18 -6.02
N ASN A 53 11.50 -4.23 -5.30
CA ASN A 53 12.01 -2.85 -5.23
C ASN A 53 13.08 -2.66 -4.14
N GLY A 54 13.67 -3.76 -3.61
CA GLY A 54 14.71 -3.67 -2.59
C GLY A 54 14.21 -3.26 -1.18
N GLY A 55 12.92 -3.39 -0.90
CA GLY A 55 12.33 -3.03 0.39
C GLY A 55 12.92 -3.79 1.59
N LEU A 56 13.39 -5.03 1.38
CA LEU A 56 14.11 -5.77 2.42
C LEU A 56 15.47 -5.13 2.76
N LEU A 57 16.20 -4.66 1.75
CA LEU A 57 17.48 -3.98 1.93
C LEU A 57 17.29 -2.63 2.64
N LEU A 58 16.26 -1.87 2.25
CA LEU A 58 15.90 -0.63 2.93
C LEU A 58 15.57 -0.88 4.40
N ARG A 59 14.75 -1.88 4.72
CA ARG A 59 14.38 -2.21 6.11
C ARG A 59 15.57 -2.65 6.97
N GLN A 60 16.53 -3.36 6.38
CA GLN A 60 17.71 -3.82 7.11
C GLN A 60 18.71 -2.68 7.39
N ARG A 61 18.89 -1.77 6.43
CA ARG A 61 19.96 -0.77 6.47
C ARG A 61 19.51 0.60 6.98
N ILE A 62 18.21 0.88 7.00
CA ILE A 62 17.67 2.17 7.39
C ILE A 62 16.78 2.01 8.62
N PRO A 63 17.15 2.59 9.78
CA PRO A 63 16.25 2.69 10.92
C PRO A 63 15.18 3.75 10.60
N PHE A 64 13.99 3.31 10.22
CA PHE A 64 12.82 4.17 10.09
C PHE A 64 12.23 4.40 11.49
N SER A 65 12.25 5.64 11.98
CA SER A 65 11.53 6.01 13.21
C SER A 65 10.20 6.66 12.85
N GLU A 66 9.12 6.19 13.46
CA GLU A 66 7.78 6.76 13.28
C GLU A 66 7.51 7.94 14.23
N GLU A 67 8.43 8.28 15.13
CA GLU A 67 8.20 9.31 16.15
C GLU A 67 9.26 10.41 16.17
N SER A 68 8.72 11.63 16.11
CA SER A 68 9.36 12.93 16.23
C SER A 68 9.90 13.18 17.65
N SER A 69 11.06 12.63 17.98
CA SER A 69 11.87 13.16 19.09
C SER A 69 13.30 12.61 19.02
N GLY A 70 14.20 13.38 18.42
CA GLY A 70 15.65 13.17 18.51
C GLY A 70 16.23 12.21 17.48
N GLY A 71 16.50 12.72 16.27
CA GLY A 71 17.47 12.09 15.34
C GLY A 71 16.91 11.26 14.18
N SER A 72 15.68 11.52 13.71
CA SER A 72 15.11 10.83 12.54
C SER A 72 15.68 11.39 11.22
N LEU A 73 16.51 10.62 10.51
CA LEU A 73 17.09 11.03 9.22
C LEU A 73 16.15 10.85 8.02
N LEU A 74 15.06 10.08 8.14
CA LEU A 74 14.17 9.78 7.02
C LEU A 74 12.70 9.72 7.43
N LYS A 75 11.85 10.49 6.73
CA LYS A 75 10.38 10.45 6.84
C LYS A 75 9.80 9.56 5.74
N LEU A 76 8.89 8.65 6.11
CA LEU A 76 8.15 7.84 5.15
C LEU A 76 6.95 8.62 4.61
N PHE A 77 6.77 8.57 3.30
CA PHE A 77 5.66 9.17 2.59
C PHE A 77 4.85 8.09 1.87
N PHE A 78 3.53 8.19 1.92
CA PHE A 78 2.67 7.33 1.12
C PHE A 78 2.74 7.72 -0.36
N LYS A 79 2.53 6.74 -1.26
CA LYS A 79 2.57 6.99 -2.71
C LYS A 79 1.55 8.06 -3.11
N GLU A 80 0.36 7.98 -2.54
CA GLU A 80 -0.77 8.87 -2.80
C GLU A 80 -0.47 10.31 -2.34
N GLU A 81 0.31 10.46 -1.28
CA GLU A 81 0.75 11.77 -0.78
C GLU A 81 1.72 12.43 -1.77
N LEU A 82 2.69 11.66 -2.29
CA LEU A 82 3.63 12.16 -3.30
C LEU A 82 2.94 12.44 -4.64
N GLU A 83 1.97 11.61 -5.03
CA GLU A 83 1.14 11.84 -6.22
C GLU A 83 0.35 13.14 -6.09
N LYS A 84 -0.34 13.35 -4.96
CA LYS A 84 -1.05 14.60 -4.72
C LYS A 84 -0.12 15.81 -4.69
N ALA A 85 1.04 15.68 -4.03
CA ALA A 85 1.99 16.78 -3.90
C ALA A 85 2.58 17.21 -5.25
N THR A 86 2.78 16.26 -6.16
CA THR A 86 3.39 16.47 -7.48
C THR A 86 2.38 16.64 -8.61
N ASP A 87 1.08 16.72 -8.30
CA ASP A 87 0.01 16.72 -9.30
C ASP A 87 0.10 15.52 -10.26
N ASN A 88 0.18 14.31 -9.69
CA ASN A 88 0.38 13.04 -10.40
C ASN A 88 1.68 13.01 -11.22
N PHE A 89 2.77 13.57 -10.70
CA PHE A 89 4.05 13.71 -11.40
C PHE A 89 3.91 14.48 -12.73
N ASN A 90 3.19 15.61 -12.69
CA ASN A 90 2.96 16.47 -13.85
C ASN A 90 4.28 16.97 -14.47
N GLU A 91 4.42 16.90 -15.79
CA GLU A 91 5.63 17.33 -16.50
C GLU A 91 5.93 18.82 -16.33
N SER A 92 4.89 19.66 -16.16
CA SER A 92 5.06 21.09 -15.89
C SER A 92 5.73 21.39 -14.53
N ARG A 93 5.80 20.40 -13.64
CA ARG A 93 6.43 20.49 -12.32
C ARG A 93 7.84 19.90 -12.30
N ILE A 94 8.41 19.53 -13.44
CA ILE A 94 9.78 18.99 -13.49
C ILE A 94 10.79 20.09 -13.15
N LEU A 95 11.63 19.81 -12.14
CA LEU A 95 12.78 20.63 -11.76
C LEU A 95 14.04 20.21 -12.51
N GLY A 96 14.14 18.94 -12.89
CA GLY A 96 15.27 18.41 -13.64
C GLY A 96 15.08 16.96 -14.07
N LYS A 97 15.81 16.57 -15.13
CA LYS A 97 15.88 15.18 -15.63
C LYS A 97 17.33 14.72 -15.54
N GLY A 98 17.57 13.62 -14.83
CA GLY A 98 18.85 12.90 -14.84
C GLY A 98 18.78 11.66 -15.74
N GLY A 99 19.83 10.84 -15.75
CA GLY A 99 19.90 9.66 -16.62
C GLY A 99 18.74 8.67 -16.43
N ALA A 100 18.56 8.16 -15.20
CA ALA A 100 17.50 7.20 -14.88
C ALA A 100 16.38 7.77 -13.99
N SER A 101 16.38 9.08 -13.71
CA SER A 101 15.44 9.69 -12.77
C SER A 101 14.95 11.06 -13.21
N THR A 102 13.81 11.47 -12.65
CA THR A 102 13.24 12.80 -12.86
C THR A 102 12.87 13.40 -11.52
N VAL A 103 13.20 14.68 -11.33
CA VAL A 103 12.95 15.43 -10.11
C VAL A 103 11.77 16.36 -10.35
N TYR A 104 10.75 16.28 -9.50
CA TYR A 104 9.52 17.06 -9.57
C TYR A 104 9.40 18.00 -8.38
N LYS A 105 8.77 19.15 -8.58
CA LYS A 105 8.35 20.05 -7.51
C LYS A 105 7.07 19.51 -6.87
N GLY A 106 7.15 19.18 -5.58
CA GLY A 106 6.03 18.78 -4.74
C GLY A 106 5.57 19.90 -3.80
N MET A 107 4.28 19.93 -3.49
CA MET A 107 3.69 20.74 -2.42
C MET A 107 2.81 19.85 -1.53
N LEU A 108 3.22 19.66 -0.27
CA LEU A 108 2.45 18.90 0.72
C LEU A 108 1.18 19.66 1.14
N SER A 109 0.27 18.96 1.81
CA SER A 109 -1.00 19.54 2.29
C SER A 109 -0.85 20.65 3.33
N ASP A 110 0.28 20.68 4.05
CA ASP A 110 0.65 21.72 5.00
C ASP A 110 1.28 22.96 4.33
N GLY A 111 1.44 22.94 3.00
CA GLY A 111 2.07 24.00 2.22
C GLY A 111 3.59 23.84 2.03
N SER A 112 4.20 22.82 2.64
CA SER A 112 5.65 22.56 2.53
C SER A 112 6.04 22.17 1.10
N ILE A 113 7.10 22.79 0.56
CA ILE A 113 7.62 22.52 -0.79
C ILE A 113 8.74 21.49 -0.71
N LEU A 114 8.71 20.47 -1.58
CA LEU A 114 9.71 19.39 -1.63
C LEU A 114 10.19 19.15 -3.07
N ALA A 115 11.39 18.59 -3.21
CA ALA A 115 11.88 18.01 -4.46
C ALA A 115 11.68 16.48 -4.42
N VAL A 116 10.87 15.93 -5.32
CA VAL A 116 10.53 14.50 -5.38
C VAL A 116 11.30 13.86 -6.53
N LYS A 117 12.32 13.05 -6.20
CA LYS A 117 13.08 12.26 -7.19
C LYS A 117 12.35 10.94 -7.46
N LYS A 118 11.97 10.70 -8.71
CA LYS A 118 11.33 9.46 -9.19
C LYS A 118 12.28 8.72 -10.12
N SER A 119 12.52 7.42 -9.87
CA SER A 119 13.23 6.56 -10.82
C SER A 119 12.30 6.16 -11.97
N ASN A 120 12.77 6.30 -13.21
CA ASN A 120 11.99 6.04 -14.42
C ASN A 120 12.06 4.57 -14.87
N LYS A 121 13.18 3.89 -14.55
CA LYS A 121 13.40 2.46 -14.75
C LYS A 121 13.79 1.86 -13.40
N MET A 122 13.52 0.56 -13.23
CA MET A 122 13.96 -0.21 -12.06
C MET A 122 14.50 -1.54 -12.56
N ASP A 123 15.76 -1.51 -12.95
CA ASP A 123 16.60 -2.70 -13.07
C ASP A 123 17.33 -2.96 -11.75
N GLU A 124 17.88 -4.16 -11.58
CA GLU A 124 18.53 -4.60 -10.33
C GLU A 124 19.66 -3.64 -9.91
N ASP A 125 20.52 -3.24 -10.84
CA ASP A 125 21.59 -2.24 -10.62
C ASP A 125 21.06 -0.89 -10.14
N GLN A 126 19.91 -0.44 -10.67
CA GLN A 126 19.32 0.86 -10.33
C GLN A 126 18.67 0.84 -8.93
N ILE A 127 18.15 -0.31 -8.52
CA ILE A 127 17.63 -0.51 -7.16
C ILE A 127 18.77 -0.40 -6.15
N GLU A 128 19.91 -1.05 -6.41
CA GLU A 128 21.09 -0.95 -5.54
C GLU A 128 21.64 0.48 -5.46
N GLN A 129 21.76 1.17 -6.60
CA GLN A 129 22.19 2.57 -6.64
C GLN A 129 21.26 3.47 -5.83
N PHE A 130 19.94 3.29 -5.96
CA PHE A 130 18.94 4.05 -5.21
C PHE A 130 19.07 3.80 -3.70
N ILE A 131 19.25 2.54 -3.28
CA ILE A 131 19.44 2.20 -1.86
C ILE A 131 20.73 2.82 -1.32
N ASN A 132 21.83 2.75 -2.08
CA ASN A 132 23.11 3.34 -1.68
C ASN A 132 23.01 4.86 -1.55
N GLU A 133 22.32 5.54 -2.48
CA GLU A 133 22.08 6.98 -2.39
C GLU A 133 21.33 7.34 -1.10
N ILE A 134 20.22 6.65 -0.81
CA ILE A 134 19.46 6.88 0.43
C ILE A 134 20.32 6.60 1.66
N LEU A 135 21.09 5.50 1.66
CA LEU A 135 21.93 5.12 2.79
C LEU A 135 22.99 6.17 3.09
N ILE A 136 23.69 6.65 2.07
CA ILE A 136 24.72 7.70 2.21
C ILE A 136 24.08 8.99 2.71
N LEU A 137 22.97 9.43 2.10
CA LEU A 137 22.25 10.63 2.53
C LEU A 137 21.71 10.51 3.96
N SER A 138 21.32 9.31 4.37
CA SER A 138 20.83 9.03 5.73
C SER A 138 21.93 9.02 6.78
N GLN A 139 23.22 8.96 6.41
CA GLN A 139 24.32 8.93 7.38
C GLN A 139 25.07 10.26 7.47
N ILE A 140 24.93 11.11 6.45
CA ILE A 140 25.63 12.37 6.39
C ILE A 140 24.78 13.50 6.98
N ASN A 141 25.26 14.08 8.07
CA ASN A 141 24.68 15.29 8.65
C ASN A 141 25.71 16.43 8.60
N HIS A 142 25.73 17.18 7.50
CA HIS A 142 26.66 18.27 7.29
C HIS A 142 25.95 19.53 6.75
N ARG A 143 26.37 20.72 7.21
CA ARG A 143 25.69 22.00 6.89
C ARG A 143 25.66 22.32 5.39
N TYR A 144 26.61 21.81 4.62
CA TYR A 144 26.72 22.03 3.17
C TYR A 144 26.19 20.87 2.33
N ILE A 145 25.53 19.89 2.95
CA ILE A 145 24.95 18.74 2.25
C ILE A 145 23.44 18.84 2.43
N VAL A 146 22.72 18.68 1.31
CA VAL A 146 21.26 18.74 1.26
C VAL A 146 20.71 17.61 2.14
N LYS A 147 19.77 17.97 3.01
CA LYS A 147 19.01 17.03 3.85
C LYS A 147 17.72 16.61 3.16
#